data_AF-A0A1H9XLV2-F1
#
_entry.id   AF-A0A1H9XLV2-F1
#
_cell.length_a   1.000
_cell.length_b   1.000
_cell.length_c   1.000
_cell.angle_alpha   90.00
_cell.angle_beta   90.00
_cell.angle_gamma   90.00
#
_symmetry.space_group_name_H-M   'P 1'
#
loop_
_entity.id
_entity.type
_entity.pdbx_description
1 polymer ?
#
loop_
_entity_poly.entity_id
_entity_poly.type
_entity_poly.pdbx_seq_one_letter_code
_entity_poly.pdbx_strand_id
1 'polypeptide(L)'
;MAETDTWTPADDDYVREALGSLKTDVDALPLADVRFVKARGRARRRRTMLGWTAGAAAAALVAAVIGFSALGGDNATHPVPPATGTTTAPTTAPTTPLDRQAVSPYLAEPGALPLGKEWKLALGWSTAFEVQTVTSYEADLCLGPNGGTPREAETLLSGAGNIQGGQTRWTAGSSTEAQKVADAMARSIGACRQGQFAVKGVQTTGWPRLYTYTAGDAGSGWYAVTHAGNEVAVLTVTEPDHPKTEFERAEVERLAAIATARLERYGSGTTSTPSGPTGTTAQPSGEDMPVVGSQPAVSSSLFVPASQWSSQELTQGARTYAGLGAQEGSASIAQCETDQFQAGVGGRYGIVSIRSGSGQANYIGKQRVRLDDSTSSAQQQSFVQARLAEAKALYGKGCTFGNGTVKATPGPTEGTWRLDTVFKDGSPTLTEWVGVTAQQTPGAMTTIVLTKVPNPKLGFPELDRLLVLARQR
;
A
#
# COMPACT_ATOMS: atom_id res chain seq x y z
N MET A 1 5.93 -35.26 58.72
CA MET A 1 6.38 -33.93 59.20
C MET A 1 7.42 -33.47 58.20
N ALA A 2 7.28 -32.28 57.62
CA ALA A 2 8.32 -31.72 56.78
C ALA A 2 9.38 -31.07 57.68
N GLU A 3 10.65 -31.37 57.44
CA GLU A 3 11.75 -30.65 58.09
C GLU A 3 11.76 -29.21 57.57
N THR A 4 11.64 -28.25 58.47
CA THR A 4 11.85 -26.84 58.17
C THR A 4 13.35 -26.58 58.10
N ASP A 5 13.86 -26.43 56.88
CA ASP A 5 15.26 -26.09 56.64
C ASP A 5 15.60 -24.80 57.40
N THR A 6 16.65 -24.85 58.22
CA THR A 6 16.85 -23.85 59.29
C THR A 6 18.00 -22.94 58.92
N TRP A 7 17.69 -21.72 58.47
CA TRP A 7 18.65 -20.71 58.02
C TRP A 7 19.83 -20.55 58.98
N THR A 8 21.04 -20.81 58.49
CA THR A 8 22.27 -20.85 59.29
C THR A 8 23.08 -19.55 59.13
N PRO A 9 24.03 -19.27 60.04
CA PRO A 9 24.97 -18.16 59.84
C PRO A 9 25.81 -18.26 58.56
N ALA A 10 26.04 -19.48 58.04
CA ALA A 10 26.77 -19.68 56.79
C ALA A 10 25.95 -19.26 55.56
N ASP A 11 24.63 -19.44 55.58
CA ASP A 11 23.73 -18.92 54.53
C ASP A 11 23.71 -17.38 54.54
N ASP A 12 23.78 -16.79 55.74
CA ASP A 12 23.86 -15.35 55.96
C ASP A 12 25.15 -14.74 55.39
N ASP A 13 26.30 -15.41 55.61
CA ASP A 13 27.59 -15.00 55.06
C ASP A 13 27.64 -15.19 53.53
N TYR A 14 27.12 -16.30 53.00
CA TYR A 14 26.99 -16.55 51.56
C TYR A 14 26.13 -15.48 50.86
N VAL A 15 25.00 -15.08 51.46
CA VAL A 15 24.17 -13.98 50.95
C VAL A 15 24.92 -12.65 50.98
N ARG A 16 25.69 -12.36 52.05
CA ARG A 16 26.49 -11.13 52.11
C ARG A 16 27.60 -11.09 51.06
N GLU A 17 28.27 -12.22 50.79
CA GLU A 17 29.26 -12.34 49.72
C GLU A 17 28.61 -12.16 48.33
N ALA A 18 27.49 -12.83 48.07
CA ALA A 18 26.74 -12.70 46.82
C ALA A 18 26.24 -11.26 46.58
N LEU A 19 25.78 -10.55 47.63
CA LEU A 19 25.38 -9.15 47.55
C LEU A 19 26.58 -8.20 47.37
N GLY A 20 27.75 -8.52 47.95
CA GLY A 20 28.99 -7.77 47.74
C GLY A 20 29.53 -7.89 46.32
N SER A 21 29.49 -9.10 45.76
CA SER A 21 29.75 -9.39 44.34
C SER A 21 28.80 -8.59 43.43
N LEU A 22 27.49 -8.73 43.64
CA LEU A 22 26.47 -8.01 42.86
C LEU A 22 26.63 -6.49 42.93
N LYS A 23 27.00 -5.94 44.10
CA LYS A 23 27.31 -4.51 44.24
C LYS A 23 28.51 -4.11 43.39
N THR A 24 29.57 -4.91 43.38
CA THR A 24 30.79 -4.65 42.61
C THR A 24 30.49 -4.66 41.10
N ASP A 25 29.69 -5.62 40.64
CA ASP A 25 29.25 -5.70 39.24
C ASP A 25 28.35 -4.52 38.84
N VAL A 26 27.46 -4.07 39.73
CA VAL A 26 26.60 -2.89 39.50
C VAL A 26 27.41 -1.60 39.47
N ASP A 27 28.38 -1.43 40.36
CA ASP A 27 29.25 -0.24 40.40
C ASP A 27 30.24 -0.23 39.20
N ALA A 28 30.58 -1.39 38.63
CA ALA A 28 31.42 -1.53 37.44
C ALA A 28 30.68 -1.29 36.12
N LEU A 29 29.35 -1.33 36.11
CA LEU A 29 28.55 -1.05 34.91
C LEU A 29 28.52 0.46 34.61
N PRO A 30 29.01 0.92 33.44
CA PRO A 30 28.92 2.32 33.08
C PRO A 30 27.45 2.72 32.93
N LEU A 31 26.98 3.57 33.86
CA LEU A 31 25.60 4.07 33.85
C LEU A 31 25.30 4.75 32.51
N ALA A 32 24.37 4.18 31.75
CA ALA A 32 23.96 4.73 30.46
C ALA A 32 23.47 6.18 30.63
N ASP A 33 23.85 7.05 29.68
CA ASP A 33 23.45 8.46 29.69
C ASP A 33 21.95 8.60 29.96
N VAL A 34 21.58 9.47 30.91
CA VAL A 34 20.21 9.80 31.30
C VAL A 34 19.32 10.09 30.07
N ARG A 35 19.88 10.60 28.98
CA ARG A 35 19.19 10.84 27.70
C ARG A 35 18.85 9.54 26.97
N PHE A 36 19.76 8.56 26.97
CA PHE A 36 19.56 7.22 26.41
C PHE A 36 18.56 6.41 27.24
N VAL A 37 18.63 6.53 28.58
CA VAL A 37 17.63 5.97 29.51
C VAL A 37 16.25 6.60 29.28
N LYS A 38 16.18 7.92 29.03
CA LYS A 38 14.91 8.58 28.65
C LYS A 38 14.37 8.10 27.30
N ALA A 39 15.22 7.89 26.29
CA ALA A 39 14.80 7.34 24.99
C ALA A 39 14.24 5.91 25.12
N ARG A 40 14.97 5.00 25.77
CA ARG A 40 14.55 3.61 26.02
C ARG A 40 13.33 3.53 26.96
N GLY A 41 13.25 4.42 27.94
CA GLY A 41 12.10 4.57 28.84
C GLY A 41 10.83 5.05 28.13
N ARG A 42 10.94 5.99 27.17
CA ARG A 42 9.82 6.43 26.32
C ARG A 42 9.25 5.29 25.49
N ALA A 43 10.10 4.48 24.85
CA ALA A 43 9.67 3.29 24.11
C ALA A 43 8.93 2.27 25.00
N ARG A 44 9.44 2.01 26.22
CA ARG A 44 8.79 1.09 27.17
C ARG A 44 7.44 1.62 27.69
N ARG A 45 7.34 2.93 27.99
CA ARG A 45 6.09 3.56 28.49
C ARG A 45 4.96 3.50 27.46
N ARG A 46 5.29 3.67 26.17
CA ARG A 46 4.35 3.49 25.03
C ARG A 46 3.84 2.04 24.95
N ARG A 47 4.74 1.04 25.07
CA ARG A 47 4.34 -0.39 25.10
C ARG A 47 3.42 -0.72 26.29
N THR A 48 3.64 -0.15 27.48
CA THR A 48 2.79 -0.42 28.66
C THR A 48 1.40 0.22 28.62
N MET A 49 1.20 1.34 27.93
CA MET A 49 -0.15 1.95 27.79
C MET A 49 -1.07 1.10 26.90
N LEU A 50 -0.54 0.51 25.82
CA LEU A 50 -1.30 -0.38 24.94
C LEU A 50 -1.65 -1.73 25.61
N GLY A 51 -0.84 -2.19 26.56
CA GLY A 51 -1.11 -3.41 27.33
C GLY A 51 -2.37 -3.35 28.22
N TRP A 52 -2.84 -2.14 28.58
CA TRP A 52 -4.04 -1.97 29.41
C TRP A 52 -5.34 -1.86 28.61
N THR A 53 -5.27 -1.59 27.29
CA THR A 53 -6.44 -1.47 26.41
C THR A 53 -6.71 -2.72 25.57
N ALA A 54 -5.74 -3.63 25.44
CA ALA A 54 -5.88 -4.88 24.68
C ALA A 54 -6.52 -6.06 25.46
N GLY A 55 -6.92 -5.85 26.72
CA GLY A 55 -7.34 -6.90 27.65
C GLY A 55 -8.77 -7.46 27.49
N ALA A 56 -9.37 -7.44 26.29
CA ALA A 56 -10.79 -7.78 26.11
C ALA A 56 -11.13 -8.72 24.93
N ALA A 57 -10.16 -9.19 24.13
CA ALA A 57 -10.44 -10.04 22.97
C ALA A 57 -9.33 -11.06 22.65
N ALA A 58 -9.18 -12.07 23.50
CA ALA A 58 -8.39 -13.26 23.17
C ALA A 58 -8.96 -14.52 23.86
N ALA A 59 -9.76 -15.30 23.14
CA ALA A 59 -10.20 -16.62 23.59
C ALA A 59 -10.36 -17.59 22.39
N ALA A 60 -9.73 -18.76 22.50
CA ALA A 60 -9.81 -19.93 21.60
C ALA A 60 -9.13 -19.74 20.20
N LEU A 61 -8.42 -20.72 19.60
CA LEU A 61 -8.24 -22.16 19.87
C LEU A 61 -6.77 -22.62 19.77
N VAL A 62 -6.50 -23.87 20.19
CA VAL A 62 -5.16 -24.51 20.32
C VAL A 62 -5.10 -25.86 19.58
N ALA A 63 -3.98 -26.14 18.88
CA ALA A 63 -3.48 -27.44 18.35
C ALA A 63 -4.39 -28.21 17.34
N ALA A 64 -3.95 -29.17 16.50
CA ALA A 64 -2.71 -29.96 16.33
C ALA A 64 -2.61 -30.47 14.84
N VAL A 65 -1.61 -31.19 14.28
CA VAL A 65 -0.30 -31.74 14.72
C VAL A 65 0.66 -31.96 13.50
N ILE A 66 1.77 -32.70 13.65
CA ILE A 66 2.90 -32.93 12.72
C ILE A 66 2.75 -34.19 11.81
N GLY A 67 3.44 -34.26 10.64
CA GLY A 67 3.54 -35.50 9.82
C GLY A 67 4.60 -35.56 8.67
N PHE A 68 5.84 -35.94 9.01
CA PHE A 68 7.01 -36.48 8.25
C PHE A 68 7.07 -36.69 6.69
N SER A 69 8.12 -36.09 6.08
CA SER A 69 9.24 -36.65 5.24
C SER A 69 9.11 -37.57 3.99
N ALA A 70 9.76 -37.10 2.90
CA ALA A 70 10.85 -37.73 2.10
C ALA A 70 10.63 -38.87 1.05
N LEU A 71 11.62 -38.97 0.13
CA LEU A 71 11.84 -39.88 -1.03
C LEU A 71 11.10 -39.49 -2.33
N GLY A 72 11.71 -39.41 -3.52
CA GLY A 72 13.11 -39.39 -4.01
C GLY A 72 13.14 -38.57 -5.33
N GLY A 73 14.24 -38.27 -6.03
CA GLY A 73 15.59 -38.84 -6.02
C GLY A 73 15.88 -39.56 -7.34
N ASP A 74 16.33 -38.86 -8.40
CA ASP A 74 17.27 -39.43 -9.38
C ASP A 74 18.00 -38.43 -10.29
N ASN A 75 19.11 -38.87 -10.89
CA ASN A 75 20.17 -38.05 -11.49
C ASN A 75 20.10 -37.93 -13.03
N ALA A 76 20.52 -36.78 -13.60
CA ALA A 76 20.94 -36.69 -15.01
C ALA A 76 21.96 -35.55 -15.27
N THR A 77 23.25 -35.89 -15.22
CA THR A 77 24.40 -35.34 -16.00
C THR A 77 24.38 -33.91 -16.56
N HIS A 78 25.36 -33.10 -16.12
CA HIS A 78 25.85 -31.90 -16.83
C HIS A 78 26.40 -32.23 -18.23
N PRO A 79 26.42 -31.20 -19.11
CA PRO A 79 27.68 -30.76 -19.70
C PRO A 79 27.93 -29.24 -19.56
N VAL A 80 29.19 -28.87 -19.39
CA VAL A 80 29.68 -27.48 -19.29
C VAL A 80 30.24 -27.01 -20.65
N PRO A 81 29.85 -25.83 -21.16
CA PRO A 81 30.60 -25.08 -22.17
C PRO A 81 31.40 -23.91 -21.55
N PRO A 82 32.40 -23.35 -22.25
CA PRO A 82 33.53 -22.66 -21.62
C PRO A 82 33.30 -21.20 -21.24
N ALA A 83 34.06 -20.75 -20.23
CA ALA A 83 34.14 -19.35 -19.85
C ALA A 83 34.81 -18.49 -20.94
N THR A 84 34.05 -17.55 -21.50
CA THR A 84 34.60 -16.46 -22.31
C THR A 84 34.58 -15.18 -21.46
N GLY A 85 35.75 -14.66 -21.12
CA GLY A 85 35.86 -13.44 -20.32
C GLY A 85 35.62 -12.19 -21.16
N THR A 86 34.51 -11.48 -20.92
CA THR A 86 34.29 -10.12 -21.43
C THR A 86 34.32 -9.13 -20.28
N THR A 87 35.36 -8.29 -20.28
CA THR A 87 35.50 -7.18 -19.32
C THR A 87 34.53 -6.05 -19.68
N THR A 88 33.33 -6.09 -19.12
CA THR A 88 32.35 -5.00 -19.28
C THR A 88 32.71 -3.83 -18.37
N ALA A 89 32.95 -2.66 -18.95
CA ALA A 89 33.17 -1.41 -18.21
C ALA A 89 31.94 -1.05 -17.35
N PRO A 90 32.10 -0.28 -16.25
CA PRO A 90 30.98 0.10 -15.39
C PRO A 90 29.98 1.00 -16.15
N THR A 91 28.86 0.42 -16.55
CA THR A 91 27.73 1.16 -17.13
C THR A 91 27.13 2.09 -16.08
N THR A 92 27.17 3.39 -16.36
CA THR A 92 26.51 4.43 -15.55
C THR A 92 25.03 4.09 -15.36
N ALA A 93 24.56 4.05 -14.11
CA ALA A 93 23.16 3.76 -13.81
C ALA A 93 22.23 4.83 -14.43
N PRO A 94 21.07 4.44 -15.03
CA PRO A 94 20.12 5.42 -15.54
C PRO A 94 19.47 6.20 -14.40
N THR A 95 19.78 7.49 -14.30
CA THR A 95 18.97 8.45 -13.51
C THR A 95 17.69 8.78 -14.26
N THR A 96 16.75 7.83 -14.28
CA THR A 96 15.38 8.08 -14.74
C THR A 96 14.60 8.72 -13.59
N PRO A 97 14.04 9.94 -13.74
CA PRO A 97 13.11 10.48 -12.76
C PRO A 97 11.92 9.54 -12.60
N LEU A 98 11.52 9.28 -11.36
CA LEU A 98 10.38 8.41 -11.06
C LEU A 98 9.12 9.04 -11.65
N ASP A 99 8.46 8.34 -12.56
CA ASP A 99 7.33 8.90 -13.31
C ASP A 99 6.17 9.22 -12.36
N ARG A 100 5.75 10.49 -12.32
CA ARG A 100 4.66 10.99 -11.49
C ARG A 100 3.35 10.22 -11.73
N GLN A 101 3.17 9.62 -12.91
CA GLN A 101 1.99 8.83 -13.25
C GLN A 101 1.84 7.56 -12.39
N ALA A 102 2.94 6.91 -11.99
CA ALA A 102 2.89 5.69 -11.17
C ALA A 102 2.32 5.90 -9.76
N VAL A 103 2.32 7.14 -9.27
CA VAL A 103 1.83 7.52 -7.93
C VAL A 103 0.35 7.92 -7.94
N SER A 104 -0.17 8.30 -9.12
CA SER A 104 -1.50 8.90 -9.33
C SER A 104 -2.70 8.19 -8.63
N PRO A 105 -2.88 6.85 -8.69
CA PRO A 105 -4.07 6.21 -8.12
C PRO A 105 -4.14 6.25 -6.59
N TYR A 106 -3.02 6.45 -5.88
CA TYR A 106 -3.00 6.47 -4.42
C TYR A 106 -3.35 7.86 -3.86
N LEU A 107 -3.02 8.92 -4.61
CA LEU A 107 -3.31 10.33 -4.33
C LEU A 107 -4.81 10.70 -4.43
N ALA A 108 -5.72 9.73 -4.53
CA ALA A 108 -7.16 9.99 -4.61
C ALA A 108 -7.79 10.31 -3.24
N GLU A 109 -7.29 9.69 -2.17
CA GLU A 109 -7.76 9.94 -0.80
C GLU A 109 -7.15 11.24 -0.26
N PRO A 110 -7.96 12.18 0.28
CA PRO A 110 -7.47 13.44 0.84
C PRO A 110 -6.45 13.24 1.97
N GLY A 111 -5.41 14.06 1.97
CA GLY A 111 -4.38 14.08 3.01
C GLY A 111 -3.07 14.65 2.47
N ALA A 112 -2.48 15.61 3.17
CA ALA A 112 -1.22 16.24 2.75
C ALA A 112 0.02 15.38 3.05
N LEU A 113 -0.13 14.33 3.86
CA LEU A 113 0.92 13.38 4.21
C LEU A 113 0.59 11.96 3.69
N PRO A 114 1.60 11.12 3.37
CA PRO A 114 1.40 9.76 2.89
C PRO A 114 0.56 8.86 3.82
N LEU A 115 -0.37 8.11 3.25
CA LEU A 115 -1.28 7.23 3.99
C LEU A 115 -0.63 5.87 4.29
N GLY A 116 -1.09 5.13 5.30
CA GLY A 116 -0.50 3.84 5.69
C GLY A 116 -0.42 2.80 4.55
N LYS A 117 -1.34 2.84 3.58
CA LYS A 117 -1.31 2.02 2.35
C LYS A 117 -0.20 2.41 1.36
N GLU A 118 0.19 3.69 1.35
CA GLU A 118 1.25 4.22 0.50
C GLU A 118 2.64 3.97 1.11
N TRP A 119 2.75 4.05 2.44
CA TRP A 119 3.91 3.56 3.17
C TRP A 119 4.15 2.07 2.89
N LYS A 120 3.10 1.24 2.98
CA LYS A 120 3.16 -0.17 2.63
C LYS A 120 3.65 -0.40 1.18
N LEU A 121 3.11 0.36 0.23
CA LEU A 121 3.48 0.27 -1.19
C LEU A 121 4.94 0.67 -1.45
N ALA A 122 5.36 1.84 -0.95
CA ALA A 122 6.68 2.41 -1.24
C ALA A 122 7.81 1.53 -0.71
N LEU A 123 7.59 0.98 0.50
CA LEU A 123 8.51 0.14 1.26
C LEU A 123 8.34 -1.37 0.99
N GLY A 124 7.45 -1.78 0.08
CA GLY A 124 7.32 -3.17 -0.37
C GLY A 124 6.76 -4.17 0.66
N TRP A 125 6.00 -3.72 1.66
CA TRP A 125 5.65 -4.53 2.83
C TRP A 125 4.37 -5.36 2.70
N SER A 126 4.32 -6.44 3.49
CA SER A 126 3.15 -7.32 3.62
C SER A 126 2.14 -6.84 4.67
N THR A 127 2.61 -6.34 5.81
CA THR A 127 1.77 -5.84 6.91
C THR A 127 1.24 -4.43 6.64
N ALA A 128 0.07 -4.12 7.20
CA ALA A 128 -0.45 -2.75 7.21
C ALA A 128 0.25 -1.93 8.29
N PHE A 129 0.37 -0.62 8.05
CA PHE A 129 0.69 0.37 9.07
C PHE A 129 -0.59 0.91 9.70
N GLU A 130 -0.60 1.04 11.02
CA GLU A 130 -1.55 1.90 11.71
C GLU A 130 -1.00 3.33 11.74
N VAL A 131 -1.78 4.30 11.25
CA VAL A 131 -1.44 5.73 11.30
C VAL A 131 -2.08 6.34 12.54
N GLN A 132 -1.26 6.96 13.39
CA GLN A 132 -1.71 7.64 14.61
C GLN A 132 -1.30 9.11 14.56
N THR A 133 -2.28 10.01 14.55
CA THR A 133 -2.06 11.46 14.62
C THR A 133 -1.52 11.84 16.01
N VAL A 134 -0.44 12.62 16.03
CA VAL A 134 0.24 13.03 17.26
C VAL A 134 -0.25 14.42 17.67
N THR A 135 -0.95 14.51 18.80
CA THR A 135 -1.56 15.76 19.30
C THR A 135 -0.57 16.76 19.88
N SER A 136 0.69 16.36 20.10
CA SER A 136 1.77 17.24 20.54
C SER A 136 3.05 16.95 19.76
N TYR A 137 3.52 17.92 18.99
CA TYR A 137 4.79 17.81 18.26
C TYR A 137 5.96 17.86 19.26
N GLU A 138 6.51 16.69 19.61
CA GLU A 138 7.86 16.60 20.18
C GLU A 138 8.87 16.81 19.03
N ALA A 139 9.78 17.78 19.18
CA ALA A 139 10.81 18.03 18.19
C ALA A 139 11.72 16.80 18.01
N ASP A 140 11.92 16.40 16.75
CA ASP A 140 12.90 15.37 16.39
C ASP A 140 14.31 15.83 16.80
N LEU A 141 15.15 14.88 17.24
CA LEU A 141 16.52 15.16 17.70
C LEU A 141 17.34 15.96 16.68
N CYS A 142 17.07 15.76 15.39
CA CYS A 142 17.78 16.38 14.29
C CYS A 142 17.07 17.59 13.67
N LEU A 143 15.90 17.99 14.20
CA LEU A 143 15.15 19.15 13.73
C LEU A 143 15.23 20.30 14.73
N GLY A 144 16.13 21.25 14.46
CA GLY A 144 16.17 22.53 15.17
C GLY A 144 14.94 23.42 14.90
N PRO A 145 14.87 24.61 15.53
CA PRO A 145 13.84 25.60 15.23
C PRO A 145 14.02 26.15 13.81
N ASN A 146 13.30 25.57 12.85
CA ASN A 146 13.50 25.77 11.41
C ASN A 146 12.57 26.81 10.75
N GLY A 147 11.90 27.67 11.54
CA GLY A 147 11.11 28.81 11.05
C GLY A 147 9.71 28.51 10.50
N GLY A 148 9.41 27.28 10.08
CA GLY A 148 8.06 26.87 9.66
C GLY A 148 7.12 26.58 10.85
N THR A 149 5.81 26.79 10.65
CA THR A 149 4.80 26.44 11.67
C THR A 149 4.38 24.97 11.49
N PRO A 150 4.58 24.09 12.49
CA PRO A 150 4.12 22.70 12.39
C PRO A 150 2.59 22.66 12.31
N ARG A 151 2.07 21.84 11.38
CA ARG A 151 0.62 21.67 11.16
C ARG A 151 0.10 20.34 11.64
N GLU A 152 0.88 19.29 11.37
CA GLU A 152 0.40 17.92 11.38
C GLU A 152 1.61 17.02 11.62
N ALA A 153 1.49 16.10 12.55
CA ALA A 153 2.51 15.11 12.86
C ALA A 153 1.82 13.77 13.06
N GLU A 154 2.33 12.72 12.43
CA GLU A 154 1.76 11.39 12.50
C GLU A 154 2.87 10.37 12.73
N THR A 155 2.59 9.38 13.56
CA THR A 155 3.43 8.20 13.75
C THR A 155 2.77 7.03 13.05
N LEU A 156 3.58 6.21 12.37
CA LEU A 156 3.13 4.97 11.78
C LEU A 156 3.76 3.80 12.52
N LEU A 157 2.93 2.87 12.97
CA LEU A 157 3.37 1.66 13.65
C LEU A 157 3.08 0.46 12.76
N SER A 158 4.12 -0.36 12.48
CA SER A 158 3.88 -1.67 11.89
C SER A 158 3.25 -2.58 12.95
N GLY A 159 2.30 -3.44 12.55
CA GLY A 159 1.62 -4.35 13.49
C GLY A 159 2.55 -5.35 14.22
N ALA A 160 3.78 -5.51 13.73
CA ALA A 160 4.82 -6.32 14.37
C ALA A 160 5.71 -5.51 15.36
N GLY A 161 5.61 -4.18 15.38
CA GLY A 161 6.34 -3.29 16.30
C GLY A 161 7.83 -3.07 16.00
N ASN A 162 8.41 -3.84 15.08
CA ASN A 162 9.84 -3.83 14.75
C ASN A 162 10.31 -2.60 13.96
N ILE A 163 9.39 -1.85 13.35
CA ILE A 163 9.74 -0.73 12.46
C ILE A 163 8.68 0.37 12.59
N GLN A 164 9.13 1.62 12.66
CA GLN A 164 8.33 2.80 12.95
C GLN A 164 8.51 3.84 11.86
N GLY A 165 7.41 4.38 11.34
CA GLY A 165 7.40 5.55 10.48
C GLY A 165 7.05 6.80 11.27
N GLY A 166 7.53 7.95 10.82
CA GLY A 166 7.08 9.25 11.28
C GLY A 166 6.93 10.18 10.08
N GLN A 167 5.98 11.10 10.17
CA GLN A 167 5.84 12.16 9.19
C GLN A 167 5.39 13.44 9.89
N THR A 168 5.92 14.58 9.46
CA THR A 168 5.53 15.89 9.97
C THR A 168 5.47 16.88 8.82
N ARG A 169 4.46 17.76 8.86
CA ARG A 169 4.22 18.83 7.89
C ARG A 169 4.35 20.20 8.54
N TRP A 170 4.96 21.13 7.81
CA TRP A 170 5.05 22.54 8.17
C TRP A 170 4.52 23.41 7.04
N THR A 171 3.80 24.47 7.40
CA THR A 171 3.44 25.57 6.50
C THR A 171 4.46 26.70 6.64
N ALA A 172 4.88 27.27 5.51
CA ALA A 172 5.54 28.56 5.41
C ALA A 172 4.60 29.61 4.77
N GLY A 173 4.94 30.90 4.89
CA GLY A 173 4.16 31.99 4.30
C GLY A 173 4.28 32.12 2.78
N SER A 174 5.28 31.48 2.16
CA SER A 174 5.46 31.43 0.70
C SER A 174 6.25 30.21 0.26
N SER A 175 6.29 29.91 -1.05
CA SER A 175 7.12 28.83 -1.60
C SER A 175 8.62 29.07 -1.48
N THR A 176 9.06 30.32 -1.64
CA THR A 176 10.47 30.71 -1.39
C THR A 176 10.86 30.52 0.07
N GLU A 177 9.92 30.74 1.00
CA GLU A 177 10.13 30.48 2.42
C GLU A 177 10.08 28.98 2.73
N ALA A 178 9.16 28.21 2.14
CA ALA A 178 9.11 26.75 2.27
C ALA A 178 10.43 26.11 1.81
N GLN A 179 11.00 26.56 0.70
CA GLN A 179 12.31 26.13 0.25
C GLN A 179 13.42 26.45 1.27
N LYS A 180 13.41 27.65 1.88
CA LYS A 180 14.37 28.04 2.94
C LYS A 180 14.22 27.18 4.20
N VAL A 181 12.98 26.88 4.60
CA VAL A 181 12.64 26.01 5.74
C VAL A 181 13.11 24.57 5.46
N ALA A 182 12.82 24.03 4.28
CA ALA A 182 13.28 22.72 3.84
C ALA A 182 14.82 22.65 3.76
N ASP A 183 15.48 23.70 3.24
CA ASP A 183 16.94 23.82 3.24
C ASP A 183 17.53 23.85 4.66
N ALA A 184 16.87 24.52 5.61
CA ALA A 184 17.27 24.55 7.01
C ALA A 184 17.13 23.17 7.67
N MET A 185 15.98 22.50 7.49
CA MET A 185 15.73 21.14 7.97
C MET A 185 16.74 20.15 7.40
N ALA A 186 16.98 20.19 6.09
CA ALA A 186 17.95 19.35 5.39
C ALA A 186 19.40 19.55 5.90
N ARG A 187 19.81 20.80 6.17
CA ARG A 187 21.11 21.09 6.80
C ARG A 187 21.17 20.60 8.25
N SER A 188 20.11 20.82 9.04
CA SER A 188 19.99 20.37 10.44
C SER A 188 20.13 18.85 10.53
N ILE A 189 19.38 18.10 9.71
CA ILE A 189 19.46 16.63 9.60
C ILE A 189 20.85 16.19 9.14
N GLY A 190 21.38 16.76 8.05
CA GLY A 190 22.70 16.39 7.53
C GLY A 190 23.86 16.62 8.52
N ALA A 191 23.76 17.64 9.37
CA ALA A 191 24.73 17.98 10.40
C ALA A 191 24.51 17.24 11.75
N CYS A 192 23.37 16.58 11.92
CA CYS A 192 22.99 15.94 13.19
C CYS A 192 23.96 14.82 13.59
N ARG A 193 24.65 14.97 14.73
CA ARG A 193 25.58 14.00 15.32
C ARG A 193 25.43 14.02 16.84
N GLN A 194 25.24 12.86 17.48
CA GLN A 194 25.19 12.77 18.95
C GLN A 194 25.63 11.39 19.44
N GLY A 195 26.85 11.29 19.98
CA GLY A 195 27.41 10.01 20.43
C GLY A 195 27.52 9.02 19.27
N GLN A 196 26.90 7.85 19.40
CA GLN A 196 26.81 6.84 18.32
C GLN A 196 25.78 7.19 17.24
N PHE A 197 24.94 8.21 17.44
CA PHE A 197 23.98 8.67 16.43
C PHE A 197 24.69 9.51 15.36
N ALA A 198 24.68 9.04 14.12
CA ALA A 198 25.28 9.73 12.99
C ALA A 198 24.42 9.65 11.72
N VAL A 199 24.13 10.82 11.14
CA VAL A 199 23.42 10.94 9.86
C VAL A 199 24.40 11.01 8.69
N LYS A 200 24.11 10.30 7.60
CA LYS A 200 24.85 10.33 6.33
C LYS A 200 23.92 10.79 5.21
N GLY A 201 24.32 11.83 4.48
CA GLY A 201 23.64 12.25 3.25
C GLY A 201 23.75 11.20 2.15
N VAL A 202 22.62 10.87 1.52
CA VAL A 202 22.52 9.92 0.40
C VAL A 202 22.12 10.66 -0.87
N GLN A 203 21.18 11.59 -0.79
CA GLN A 203 20.84 12.55 -1.84
C GLN A 203 20.71 13.94 -1.23
N THR A 204 21.76 14.76 -1.36
CA THR A 204 21.84 16.11 -0.77
C THR A 204 21.59 17.23 -1.77
N THR A 205 21.59 16.91 -3.07
CA THR A 205 21.33 17.82 -4.19
C THR A 205 19.96 17.54 -4.80
N GLY A 206 19.25 18.58 -5.23
CA GLY A 206 17.87 18.45 -5.72
C GLY A 206 16.87 18.21 -4.59
N TRP A 207 15.67 17.77 -4.98
CA TRP A 207 14.56 17.41 -4.10
C TRP A 207 13.86 16.14 -4.63
N PRO A 208 13.42 15.21 -3.77
CA PRO A 208 13.58 15.20 -2.31
C PRO A 208 15.04 15.04 -1.88
N ARG A 209 15.36 15.37 -0.62
CA ARG A 209 16.69 15.12 -0.02
C ARG A 209 16.63 13.96 0.95
N LEU A 210 17.56 13.03 0.81
CA LEU A 210 17.58 11.78 1.55
C LEU A 210 18.85 11.61 2.38
N TYR A 211 18.65 11.10 3.58
CA TYR A 211 19.69 10.80 4.54
C TYR A 211 19.40 9.45 5.18
N THR A 212 20.43 8.66 5.45
CA THR A 212 20.35 7.48 6.31
C THR A 212 21.02 7.80 7.65
N TYR A 213 20.68 7.11 8.73
CA TYR A 213 21.36 7.23 10.00
C TYR A 213 21.58 5.88 10.67
N THR A 214 22.59 5.84 11.54
CA THR A 214 22.83 4.73 12.48
C THR A 214 22.92 5.29 13.89
N ALA A 215 22.46 4.53 14.87
CA ALA A 215 22.37 4.91 16.28
C ALA A 215 23.05 3.89 17.23
N GLY A 216 24.02 3.13 16.72
CA GLY A 216 24.59 1.97 17.42
C GLY A 216 23.52 0.91 17.69
N ASP A 217 23.47 0.40 18.91
CA ASP A 217 22.51 -0.63 19.34
C ASP A 217 21.08 -0.09 19.56
N ALA A 218 20.83 1.19 19.26
CA ALA A 218 19.48 1.78 19.23
C ALA A 218 18.85 1.78 17.83
N GLY A 219 19.50 1.13 16.86
CA GLY A 219 18.95 0.91 15.53
C GLY A 219 19.48 1.85 14.45
N SER A 220 18.74 1.96 13.36
CA SER A 220 19.10 2.73 12.18
C SER A 220 17.86 3.20 11.43
N GLY A 221 18.04 3.91 10.32
CA GLY A 221 16.90 4.35 9.52
C GLY A 221 17.20 5.42 8.48
N TRP A 222 16.16 6.17 8.13
CA TRP A 222 16.16 7.18 7.08
C TRP A 222 15.43 8.46 7.49
N TYR A 223 15.89 9.58 6.93
CA TYR A 223 15.16 10.84 6.82
C TYR A 223 14.95 11.18 5.34
N ALA A 224 13.74 11.59 4.98
CA ALA A 224 13.45 12.23 3.70
C ALA A 224 12.88 13.63 3.95
N VAL A 225 13.44 14.64 3.30
CA VAL A 225 12.94 16.02 3.32
C VAL A 225 12.41 16.37 1.94
N THR A 226 11.17 16.84 1.86
CA THR A 226 10.56 17.35 0.63
C THR A 226 9.74 18.61 0.89
N HIS A 227 9.44 19.36 -0.18
CA HIS A 227 8.57 20.53 -0.13
C HIS A 227 7.82 20.67 -1.46
N ALA A 228 6.65 21.28 -1.41
CA ALA A 228 5.89 21.71 -2.58
C ALA A 228 4.96 22.85 -2.22
N GLY A 229 4.74 23.79 -3.14
CA GLY A 229 4.00 25.02 -2.83
C GLY A 229 4.65 25.75 -1.67
N ASN A 230 3.88 26.11 -0.65
CA ASN A 230 4.33 26.72 0.60
C ASN A 230 4.48 25.72 1.76
N GLU A 231 4.54 24.42 1.47
CA GLU A 231 4.53 23.35 2.48
C GLU A 231 5.81 22.52 2.44
N VAL A 232 6.23 22.04 3.60
CA VAL A 232 7.42 21.20 3.80
C VAL A 232 7.01 19.94 4.55
N ALA A 233 7.54 18.78 4.17
CA ALA A 233 7.40 17.54 4.91
C ALA A 233 8.75 16.89 5.21
N VAL A 234 8.85 16.31 6.40
CA VAL A 234 9.94 15.42 6.80
C VAL A 234 9.33 14.08 7.14
N LEU A 235 9.85 13.03 6.50
CA LEU A 235 9.49 11.64 6.78
C LEU A 235 10.68 10.99 7.48
N THR A 236 10.39 10.17 8.49
CA THR A 236 11.37 9.36 9.21
C THR A 236 10.99 7.90 9.12
N VAL A 237 11.97 7.03 8.90
CA VAL A 237 11.78 5.57 8.92
C VAL A 237 12.81 5.00 9.88
N THR A 238 12.37 4.22 10.86
CA THR A 238 13.20 3.81 12.02
C THR A 238 13.09 2.32 12.26
N GLU A 239 14.24 1.63 12.22
CA GLU A 239 14.41 0.21 12.52
C GLU A 239 15.18 0.09 13.86
N PRO A 240 14.49 0.14 15.02
CA PRO A 240 15.11 0.17 16.35
C PRO A 240 16.02 -1.03 16.66
N ASP A 241 15.78 -2.18 16.03
CA ASP A 241 16.47 -3.44 16.32
C ASP A 241 17.54 -3.81 15.27
N HIS A 242 17.77 -2.96 14.25
CA HIS A 242 18.73 -3.22 13.17
C HIS A 242 19.86 -2.18 13.16
N PRO A 243 21.15 -2.57 13.29
CA PRO A 243 22.29 -1.63 13.35
C PRO A 243 22.62 -0.98 11.99
N LYS A 244 22.04 -1.51 10.91
CA LYS A 244 22.02 -0.93 9.56
C LYS A 244 20.63 -1.14 8.98
N THR A 245 20.16 -0.13 8.24
CA THR A 245 18.82 -0.12 7.67
C THR A 245 18.71 -1.17 6.56
N GLU A 246 17.63 -1.94 6.54
CA GLU A 246 17.34 -2.91 5.48
C GLU A 246 16.67 -2.26 4.28
N PHE A 247 16.13 -1.05 4.43
CA PHE A 247 15.50 -0.32 3.33
C PHE A 247 16.48 0.13 2.26
N GLU A 248 16.10 -0.10 1.01
CA GLU A 248 16.82 0.44 -0.14
C GLU A 248 16.51 1.92 -0.35
N ARG A 249 17.50 2.65 -0.88
CA ARG A 249 17.35 4.05 -1.31
C ARG A 249 16.10 4.26 -2.18
N ALA A 250 15.85 3.34 -3.12
CA ALA A 250 14.73 3.43 -4.07
C ALA A 250 13.35 3.38 -3.38
N GLU A 251 13.23 2.69 -2.24
CA GLU A 251 12.00 2.59 -1.46
C GLU A 251 11.66 3.91 -0.78
N VAL A 252 12.68 4.53 -0.18
CA VAL A 252 12.58 5.84 0.47
C VAL A 252 12.41 6.96 -0.57
N GLU A 253 13.01 6.84 -1.76
CA GLU A 253 12.73 7.74 -2.91
C GLU A 253 11.26 7.67 -3.34
N ARG A 254 10.68 6.47 -3.47
CA ARG A 254 9.24 6.31 -3.77
C ARG A 254 8.37 6.96 -2.70
N LEU A 255 8.67 6.72 -1.43
CA LEU A 255 7.92 7.30 -0.30
C LEU A 255 7.98 8.84 -0.31
N ALA A 256 9.17 9.41 -0.55
CA ALA A 256 9.36 10.84 -0.64
C ALA A 256 8.68 11.45 -1.88
N ALA A 257 8.63 10.74 -3.00
CA ALA A 257 7.87 11.15 -4.20
C ALA A 257 6.36 11.21 -3.93
N ILE A 258 5.80 10.23 -3.21
CA ILE A 258 4.40 10.25 -2.76
C ILE A 258 4.12 11.46 -1.87
N ALA A 259 4.96 11.72 -0.86
CA ALA A 259 4.80 12.90 -0.01
C ALA A 259 4.84 14.21 -0.80
N THR A 260 5.76 14.32 -1.76
CA THR A 260 5.87 15.51 -2.64
C THR A 260 4.58 15.73 -3.41
N ALA A 261 4.03 14.69 -4.03
CA ALA A 261 2.79 14.78 -4.81
C ALA A 261 1.55 15.03 -3.94
N ARG A 262 1.55 14.60 -2.67
CA ARG A 262 0.50 14.98 -1.69
C ARG A 262 0.60 16.42 -1.24
N LEU A 263 1.80 16.95 -1.01
CA LEU A 263 1.98 18.37 -0.73
C LEU A 263 1.54 19.23 -1.93
N GLU A 264 1.90 18.86 -3.16
CA GLU A 264 1.44 19.52 -4.39
C GLU A 264 -0.10 19.56 -4.50
N ARG A 265 -0.80 18.50 -4.07
CA ARG A 265 -2.25 18.34 -4.27
C ARG A 265 -3.12 18.82 -3.09
N TYR A 266 -2.64 18.66 -1.86
CA TYR A 266 -3.43 18.84 -0.63
C TYR A 266 -2.77 19.76 0.40
N GLY A 267 -1.50 20.14 0.20
CA GLY A 267 -0.74 20.89 1.19
C GLY A 267 -1.33 22.26 1.53
N SER A 268 -1.79 23.01 0.52
CA SER A 268 -2.29 24.39 0.68
C SER A 268 -3.61 24.52 1.45
N GLY A 269 -4.22 23.42 1.91
CA GLY A 269 -5.50 23.42 2.63
C GLY A 269 -6.73 23.74 1.76
N THR A 270 -6.53 24.32 0.57
CA THR A 270 -7.52 24.31 -0.50
C THR A 270 -7.62 22.90 -1.07
N THR A 271 -8.83 22.32 -1.06
CA THR A 271 -9.18 21.15 -1.88
C THR A 271 -9.32 21.56 -3.35
N SER A 272 -8.29 22.19 -3.88
CA SER A 272 -8.15 22.58 -5.28
C SER A 272 -7.76 21.34 -6.09
N THR A 273 -8.78 20.65 -6.60
CA THR A 273 -8.63 19.67 -7.70
C THR A 273 -7.71 20.28 -8.77
N PRO A 274 -6.61 19.60 -9.15
CA PRO A 274 -5.54 20.25 -9.90
C PRO A 274 -6.05 20.79 -11.24
N SER A 275 -6.01 22.11 -11.38
CA SER A 275 -6.27 22.78 -12.65
C SER A 275 -5.05 22.59 -13.55
N GLY A 276 -5.11 21.56 -14.41
CA GLY A 276 -4.16 21.38 -15.49
C GLY A 276 -4.14 22.59 -16.44
N PRO A 277 -3.07 22.74 -17.25
CA PRO A 277 -2.93 23.89 -18.15
C PRO A 277 -4.09 23.97 -19.14
N THR A 278 -4.36 25.19 -19.62
CA THR A 278 -5.55 25.64 -20.36
C THR A 278 -5.79 24.94 -21.72
N GLY A 279 -6.01 23.64 -21.69
CA GLY A 279 -6.66 22.85 -22.74
C GLY A 279 -7.97 22.33 -22.18
N THR A 280 -9.09 22.80 -22.72
CA THR A 280 -10.45 22.52 -22.24
C THR A 280 -10.80 21.04 -22.35
N THR A 281 -10.40 20.27 -21.34
CA THR A 281 -10.88 18.91 -21.10
C THR A 281 -11.42 18.86 -19.68
N ALA A 282 -12.74 19.04 -19.55
CA ALA A 282 -13.41 18.76 -18.30
C ALA A 282 -13.06 17.33 -17.86
N GLN A 283 -12.84 17.14 -16.57
CA GLN A 283 -12.83 15.80 -15.98
C GLN A 283 -14.19 15.16 -16.33
N PRO A 284 -14.25 14.02 -17.05
CA PRO A 284 -15.52 13.49 -17.58
C PRO A 284 -16.34 12.84 -16.47
N SER A 285 -16.96 13.68 -15.64
CA SER A 285 -18.16 13.34 -14.88
C SER A 285 -19.31 13.19 -15.89
N GLY A 286 -19.55 11.96 -16.35
CA GLY A 286 -20.55 11.67 -17.37
C GLY A 286 -20.00 11.73 -18.79
N GLU A 287 -18.99 10.91 -19.12
CA GLU A 287 -18.87 10.43 -20.50
C GLU A 287 -20.14 9.62 -20.81
N ASP A 288 -20.93 10.06 -21.78
CA ASP A 288 -22.12 9.31 -22.16
C ASP A 288 -21.69 8.00 -22.85
N MET A 289 -22.19 6.89 -22.33
CA MET A 289 -21.75 5.56 -22.69
C MET A 289 -22.97 4.67 -22.92
N PRO A 290 -22.97 3.84 -23.99
CA PRO A 290 -24.04 2.88 -24.24
C PRO A 290 -24.09 1.80 -23.15
N VAL A 291 -24.93 2.00 -22.15
CA VAL A 291 -25.22 1.03 -21.08
C VAL A 291 -26.30 0.05 -21.56
N VAL A 292 -26.00 -1.25 -21.54
CA VAL A 292 -26.99 -2.32 -21.81
C VAL A 292 -27.35 -3.06 -20.51
N GLY A 293 -28.62 -3.42 -20.30
CA GLY A 293 -29.05 -4.12 -19.10
C GLY A 293 -30.54 -3.97 -18.80
N SER A 294 -30.92 -4.18 -17.53
CA SER A 294 -32.30 -4.02 -17.05
C SER A 294 -32.84 -2.62 -17.35
N GLN A 295 -34.11 -2.51 -17.73
CA GLN A 295 -34.75 -1.22 -17.95
C GLN A 295 -35.50 -0.74 -16.70
N PRO A 296 -35.43 0.58 -16.36
CA PRO A 296 -34.64 1.62 -17.03
C PRO A 296 -33.12 1.41 -16.86
N ALA A 297 -32.33 1.69 -17.91
CA ALA A 297 -30.88 1.49 -17.87
C ALA A 297 -30.20 2.24 -16.71
N VAL A 298 -29.19 1.64 -16.09
CA VAL A 298 -28.37 2.28 -15.03
C VAL A 298 -27.60 3.47 -15.64
N SER A 299 -27.49 4.59 -14.91
CA SER A 299 -26.83 5.80 -15.42
C SER A 299 -25.37 5.54 -15.84
N SER A 300 -24.96 6.05 -17.00
CA SER A 300 -23.58 6.04 -17.48
C SER A 300 -22.61 6.73 -16.51
N SER A 301 -23.11 7.65 -15.67
CA SER A 301 -22.33 8.31 -14.60
C SER A 301 -21.77 7.35 -13.53
N LEU A 302 -22.35 6.15 -13.38
CA LEU A 302 -21.90 5.15 -12.41
C LEU A 302 -20.77 4.24 -12.93
N PHE A 303 -20.41 4.38 -14.21
CA PHE A 303 -19.35 3.62 -14.84
C PHE A 303 -18.05 4.44 -14.86
N VAL A 304 -16.91 3.76 -15.01
CA VAL A 304 -15.63 4.41 -15.30
C VAL A 304 -15.68 4.87 -16.76
N PRO A 305 -15.58 6.19 -17.05
CA PRO A 305 -15.56 6.74 -18.40
C PRO A 305 -14.60 5.98 -19.30
N ALA A 306 -15.03 5.61 -20.50
CA ALA A 306 -14.20 4.83 -21.40
C ALA A 306 -12.84 5.49 -21.64
N SER A 307 -12.80 6.82 -21.77
CA SER A 307 -11.57 7.63 -21.83
C SER A 307 -10.56 7.34 -20.70
N GLN A 308 -11.01 7.00 -19.49
CA GLN A 308 -10.15 6.67 -18.35
C GLN A 308 -9.64 5.22 -18.35
N TRP A 309 -10.06 4.39 -19.30
CA TRP A 309 -9.48 3.06 -19.51
C TRP A 309 -8.16 3.10 -20.29
N SER A 310 -7.86 4.19 -20.99
CA SER A 310 -6.56 4.36 -21.65
C SER A 310 -5.44 4.48 -20.61
N SER A 311 -4.33 3.78 -20.86
CA SER A 311 -3.07 3.87 -20.12
C SER A 311 -1.92 3.38 -21.00
N GLN A 312 -0.69 3.67 -20.63
CA GLN A 312 0.47 3.17 -21.38
C GLN A 312 0.60 1.64 -21.24
N GLU A 313 0.13 1.12 -20.11
CA GLU A 313 0.20 -0.26 -19.66
C GLU A 313 -0.87 -1.16 -20.30
N LEU A 314 -2.11 -0.67 -20.40
CA LEU A 314 -3.24 -1.43 -20.93
C LEU A 314 -3.44 -1.23 -22.43
N THR A 315 -3.27 0.00 -22.93
CA THR A 315 -3.59 0.37 -24.31
C THR A 315 -2.45 1.02 -25.09
N GLN A 316 -1.24 1.10 -24.52
CA GLN A 316 -0.10 1.80 -25.12
C GLN A 316 -0.43 3.28 -25.43
N GLY A 317 -1.25 3.90 -24.59
CA GLY A 317 -1.76 5.25 -24.75
C GLY A 317 -2.90 5.39 -25.77
N ALA A 318 -3.28 4.31 -26.48
CA ALA A 318 -4.33 4.36 -27.48
C ALA A 318 -5.69 4.69 -26.86
N ARG A 319 -6.42 5.62 -27.49
CA ARG A 319 -7.74 6.06 -27.03
C ARG A 319 -8.73 4.90 -26.98
N THR A 320 -9.46 4.87 -25.88
CA THR A 320 -10.51 3.91 -25.57
C THR A 320 -11.90 4.50 -25.82
N TYR A 321 -12.85 3.62 -26.13
CA TYR A 321 -14.22 3.96 -26.47
C TYR A 321 -15.19 2.97 -25.81
N ALA A 322 -16.32 3.47 -25.32
CA ALA A 322 -17.43 2.60 -24.96
C ALA A 322 -18.13 2.13 -26.24
N GLY A 323 -18.36 0.83 -26.33
CA GLY A 323 -19.18 0.22 -27.36
C GLY A 323 -20.38 -0.47 -26.74
N LEU A 324 -21.45 -0.61 -27.51
CA LEU A 324 -22.49 -1.61 -27.25
C LEU A 324 -21.79 -2.95 -27.03
N GLY A 325 -21.95 -3.53 -25.85
CA GLY A 325 -21.51 -4.89 -25.58
C GLY A 325 -22.23 -5.86 -26.50
N ALA A 326 -21.60 -7.00 -26.79
CA ALA A 326 -22.23 -8.05 -27.61
C ALA A 326 -23.58 -8.44 -26.99
N GLN A 327 -24.66 -8.09 -27.67
CA GLN A 327 -26.02 -8.16 -27.16
C GLN A 327 -26.67 -9.49 -27.53
N GLU A 328 -26.25 -10.57 -26.88
CA GLU A 328 -26.86 -11.90 -27.00
C GLU A 328 -27.55 -12.30 -25.68
N GLY A 329 -28.42 -11.42 -25.17
CA GLY A 329 -29.34 -11.69 -24.05
C GLY A 329 -28.71 -11.91 -22.65
N SER A 330 -27.40 -12.12 -22.56
CA SER A 330 -26.71 -12.46 -21.32
C SER A 330 -26.26 -11.24 -20.53
N ALA A 331 -26.42 -11.30 -19.21
CA ALA A 331 -25.85 -10.33 -18.26
C ALA A 331 -24.38 -10.67 -17.88
N SER A 332 -23.79 -11.69 -18.52
CA SER A 332 -22.44 -12.18 -18.23
C SER A 332 -21.35 -11.26 -18.75
N ILE A 333 -20.37 -10.98 -17.87
CA ILE A 333 -19.19 -10.18 -18.21
C ILE A 333 -17.86 -10.90 -17.99
N ALA A 334 -17.84 -11.99 -17.24
CA ALA A 334 -16.68 -12.82 -16.94
C ALA A 334 -17.02 -14.30 -17.07
N GLN A 335 -16.00 -15.15 -17.24
CA GLN A 335 -16.18 -16.59 -17.15
C GLN A 335 -16.71 -17.02 -15.76
N CYS A 336 -17.36 -18.18 -15.72
CA CYS A 336 -18.05 -18.77 -14.55
C CYS A 336 -19.39 -18.15 -14.11
N GLU A 337 -19.88 -17.08 -14.74
CA GLU A 337 -21.18 -16.53 -14.40
C GLU A 337 -22.35 -17.40 -14.87
N THR A 338 -23.02 -18.06 -13.92
CA THR A 338 -24.18 -18.92 -14.19
C THR A 338 -25.44 -18.10 -14.49
N ASP A 339 -26.43 -18.72 -15.14
CA ASP A 339 -27.75 -18.10 -15.35
C ASP A 339 -28.41 -17.75 -14.01
N GLN A 340 -28.18 -18.53 -12.94
CA GLN A 340 -28.66 -18.21 -11.60
C GLN A 340 -27.99 -16.94 -11.03
N PHE A 341 -26.70 -16.72 -11.28
CA PHE A 341 -26.00 -15.50 -10.87
C PHE A 341 -26.41 -14.26 -11.71
N GLN A 342 -26.88 -14.49 -12.93
CA GLN A 342 -27.43 -13.46 -13.82
C GLN A 342 -28.91 -13.13 -13.53
N ALA A 343 -29.71 -14.13 -13.17
CA ALA A 343 -31.14 -14.00 -12.86
C ALA A 343 -31.40 -13.65 -11.38
N GLY A 344 -30.51 -14.06 -10.48
CA GLY A 344 -30.54 -13.72 -9.05
C GLY A 344 -30.13 -12.28 -8.73
N VAL A 345 -30.00 -11.42 -9.74
CA VAL A 345 -29.75 -10.00 -9.61
C VAL A 345 -31.01 -9.32 -9.05
N GLY A 346 -31.01 -9.11 -7.73
CA GLY A 346 -31.83 -8.05 -7.15
C GLY A 346 -31.38 -6.68 -7.67
N GLY A 347 -32.31 -5.72 -7.72
CA GLY A 347 -32.03 -4.38 -8.23
C GLY A 347 -31.82 -4.31 -9.74
N ARG A 348 -31.39 -3.14 -10.22
CA ARG A 348 -31.04 -2.89 -11.61
C ARG A 348 -29.58 -3.23 -11.89
N TYR A 349 -29.27 -3.51 -13.15
CA TYR A 349 -27.90 -3.62 -13.62
C TYR A 349 -27.72 -2.96 -14.99
N GLY A 350 -26.50 -2.52 -15.25
CA GLY A 350 -26.04 -2.07 -16.55
C GLY A 350 -24.64 -2.58 -16.84
N ILE A 351 -24.31 -2.75 -18.11
CA ILE A 351 -23.03 -3.23 -18.62
C ILE A 351 -22.55 -2.26 -19.71
N VAL A 352 -21.27 -1.89 -19.63
CA VAL A 352 -20.55 -1.18 -20.69
C VAL A 352 -19.37 -2.04 -21.11
N SER A 353 -19.10 -2.11 -22.42
CA SER A 353 -17.93 -2.83 -22.96
C SER A 353 -16.95 -1.84 -23.59
N ILE A 354 -15.66 -2.00 -23.30
CA ILE A 354 -14.64 -1.00 -23.64
C ILE A 354 -13.69 -1.55 -24.70
N ARG A 355 -13.36 -0.71 -25.69
CA ARG A 355 -12.55 -1.05 -26.85
C ARG A 355 -11.36 -0.09 -27.01
N SER A 356 -10.20 -0.59 -27.40
CA SER A 356 -9.04 0.22 -27.82
C SER A 356 -9.04 0.38 -29.35
N GLY A 357 -9.63 1.48 -29.84
CA GLY A 357 -9.82 1.72 -31.28
C GLY A 357 -11.11 1.13 -31.89
N SER A 358 -11.29 1.35 -33.20
CA SER A 358 -12.51 1.01 -33.94
C SER A 358 -12.58 -0.48 -34.31
N GLY A 359 -13.70 -1.15 -33.99
CA GLY A 359 -14.00 -2.52 -34.42
C GLY A 359 -14.35 -3.46 -33.27
N GLN A 360 -15.14 -4.50 -33.56
CA GLN A 360 -15.59 -5.49 -32.57
C GLN A 360 -14.45 -6.36 -32.04
N ALA A 361 -13.36 -6.53 -32.79
CA ALA A 361 -12.19 -7.29 -32.34
C ALA A 361 -11.40 -6.60 -31.21
N ASN A 362 -11.63 -5.32 -30.94
CA ASN A 362 -10.76 -4.48 -30.11
C ASN A 362 -11.23 -4.32 -28.66
N TYR A 363 -12.12 -5.19 -28.16
CA TYR A 363 -12.48 -5.19 -26.74
C TYR A 363 -11.27 -5.48 -25.85
N ILE A 364 -11.06 -4.62 -24.85
CA ILE A 364 -10.04 -4.78 -23.81
C ILE A 364 -10.65 -5.21 -22.47
N GLY A 365 -11.96 -4.99 -22.29
CA GLY A 365 -12.67 -5.36 -21.08
C GLY A 365 -14.13 -4.93 -21.03
N LYS A 366 -14.76 -5.17 -19.88
CA LYS A 366 -16.17 -4.85 -19.57
C LYS A 366 -16.30 -4.32 -18.14
N GLN A 367 -17.31 -3.51 -17.89
CA GLN A 367 -17.77 -3.16 -16.56
C GLN A 367 -19.26 -3.44 -16.42
N ARG A 368 -19.65 -4.06 -15.32
CA ARG A 368 -21.05 -4.11 -14.86
C ARG A 368 -21.19 -3.26 -13.61
N VAL A 369 -22.29 -2.53 -13.51
CA VAL A 369 -22.79 -1.92 -12.27
C VAL A 369 -24.08 -2.65 -11.90
N ARG A 370 -24.25 -2.99 -10.62
CA ARG A 370 -25.52 -3.43 -10.02
C ARG A 370 -25.93 -2.37 -8.99
N LEU A 371 -27.20 -1.99 -8.95
CA LEU A 371 -27.75 -0.90 -8.15
C LEU A 371 -29.05 -1.34 -7.49
N ASP A 372 -29.17 -1.16 -6.18
CA ASP A 372 -30.45 -1.23 -5.46
C ASP A 372 -31.11 0.15 -5.40
N ASP A 373 -32.29 0.29 -6.01
CA ASP A 373 -33.07 1.53 -6.04
C ASP A 373 -33.86 1.79 -4.74
N SER A 374 -33.71 0.96 -3.70
CA SER A 374 -34.30 1.25 -2.40
C SER A 374 -33.83 2.60 -1.86
N THR A 375 -34.72 3.32 -1.17
CA THR A 375 -34.39 4.54 -0.43
C THR A 375 -33.85 4.25 0.98
N SER A 376 -33.83 2.98 1.41
CA SER A 376 -33.33 2.57 2.73
C SER A 376 -31.84 2.26 2.66
N SER A 377 -31.02 3.08 3.33
CA SER A 377 -29.56 2.88 3.43
C SER A 377 -29.17 1.51 3.99
N ALA A 378 -29.98 0.94 4.91
CA ALA A 378 -29.75 -0.38 5.46
C ALA A 378 -30.01 -1.50 4.42
N GLN A 379 -31.02 -1.34 3.56
CA GLN A 379 -31.29 -2.29 2.47
C GLN A 379 -30.20 -2.18 1.39
N GLN A 380 -29.84 -0.96 0.99
CA GLN A 380 -28.75 -0.68 0.07
C GLN A 380 -27.41 -1.27 0.54
N GLN A 381 -27.06 -1.11 1.83
CA GLN A 381 -25.84 -1.66 2.41
C GLN A 381 -25.87 -3.19 2.43
N SER A 382 -26.99 -3.78 2.88
CA SER A 382 -27.19 -5.24 2.88
C SER A 382 -27.11 -5.83 1.47
N PHE A 383 -27.69 -5.14 0.48
CA PHE A 383 -27.62 -5.50 -0.93
C PHE A 383 -26.17 -5.53 -1.43
N VAL A 384 -25.43 -4.43 -1.27
CA VAL A 384 -24.03 -4.33 -1.71
C VAL A 384 -23.17 -5.39 -1.03
N GLN A 385 -23.33 -5.62 0.28
CA GLN A 385 -22.61 -6.66 1.00
C GLN A 385 -22.94 -8.07 0.47
N ALA A 386 -24.21 -8.40 0.28
CA ALA A 386 -24.64 -9.68 -0.25
C ALA A 386 -24.13 -9.94 -1.67
N ARG A 387 -24.20 -8.94 -2.57
CA ARG A 387 -23.72 -9.06 -3.95
C ARG A 387 -22.20 -9.15 -4.04
N LEU A 388 -21.46 -8.43 -3.19
CA LEU A 388 -20.00 -8.56 -3.11
C LEU A 388 -19.59 -9.94 -2.56
N ALA A 389 -20.28 -10.47 -1.54
CA ALA A 389 -20.02 -11.79 -1.02
C ALA A 389 -20.31 -12.90 -2.06
N GLU A 390 -21.44 -12.80 -2.76
CA GLU A 390 -21.81 -13.70 -3.87
C GLU A 390 -20.75 -13.69 -4.97
N ALA A 391 -20.34 -12.51 -5.44
CA ALA A 391 -19.33 -12.39 -6.50
C ALA A 391 -17.93 -12.86 -6.04
N LYS A 392 -17.55 -12.59 -4.78
CA LYS A 392 -16.31 -13.11 -4.18
C LYS A 392 -16.30 -14.64 -4.14
N ALA A 393 -17.41 -15.26 -3.73
CA ALA A 393 -17.54 -16.72 -3.70
C ALA A 393 -17.52 -17.34 -5.09
N LEU A 394 -18.14 -16.68 -6.09
CA LEU A 394 -18.16 -17.13 -7.48
C LEU A 394 -16.76 -17.11 -8.11
N TYR A 395 -16.14 -15.93 -8.20
CA TYR A 395 -14.86 -15.78 -8.90
C TYR A 395 -13.70 -16.42 -8.14
N GLY A 396 -13.75 -16.48 -6.81
CA GLY A 396 -12.71 -17.13 -6.01
C GLY A 396 -12.65 -18.66 -6.15
N LYS A 397 -13.73 -19.31 -6.61
CA LYS A 397 -13.79 -20.76 -6.79
C LYS A 397 -13.32 -21.24 -8.17
N GLY A 398 -13.48 -20.42 -9.20
CA GLY A 398 -13.43 -20.89 -10.59
C GLY A 398 -14.58 -21.84 -10.92
N CYS A 399 -14.52 -22.50 -12.08
CA CYS A 399 -15.60 -23.36 -12.56
C CYS A 399 -15.13 -24.34 -13.65
N THR A 400 -16.00 -25.29 -13.99
CA THR A 400 -15.85 -26.18 -15.15
C THR A 400 -17.11 -26.11 -15.99
N PHE A 401 -16.96 -26.08 -17.30
CA PHE A 401 -18.06 -26.08 -18.28
C PHE A 401 -17.74 -27.02 -19.45
N GLY A 402 -18.66 -27.14 -20.42
CA GLY A 402 -18.64 -28.17 -21.47
C GLY A 402 -17.27 -28.41 -22.11
N ASN A 403 -16.68 -27.39 -22.73
CA ASN A 403 -15.36 -27.49 -23.38
C ASN A 403 -14.19 -26.96 -22.54
N GLY A 404 -14.33 -26.58 -21.26
CA GLY A 404 -13.24 -25.88 -20.56
C GLY A 404 -13.28 -25.89 -19.04
N THR A 405 -12.17 -25.51 -18.42
CA THR A 405 -12.01 -25.32 -16.97
C THR A 405 -11.38 -23.96 -16.70
N VAL A 406 -11.93 -23.21 -15.75
CA VAL A 406 -11.46 -21.89 -15.32
C VAL A 406 -10.80 -22.02 -13.97
N LYS A 407 -9.49 -21.76 -13.92
CA LYS A 407 -8.72 -21.67 -12.67
C LYS A 407 -8.75 -20.23 -12.16
N ALA A 408 -9.26 -20.02 -10.96
CA ALA A 408 -9.14 -18.76 -10.25
C ALA A 408 -7.79 -18.68 -9.50
N THR A 409 -7.13 -17.54 -9.60
CA THR A 409 -5.94 -17.18 -8.81
C THR A 409 -6.20 -15.84 -8.13
N PRO A 410 -6.24 -15.75 -6.78
CA PRO A 410 -6.44 -14.50 -6.07
C PRO A 410 -5.39 -13.43 -6.44
N GLY A 411 -5.81 -12.18 -6.53
CA GLY A 411 -4.93 -11.03 -6.74
C GLY A 411 -4.39 -10.44 -5.44
N PRO A 412 -3.53 -9.40 -5.54
CA PRO A 412 -2.92 -8.74 -4.38
C PRO A 412 -3.92 -7.90 -3.57
N THR A 413 -5.02 -7.48 -4.19
CA THR A 413 -6.07 -6.64 -3.60
C THR A 413 -7.33 -7.46 -3.34
N GLU A 414 -7.97 -7.25 -2.18
CA GLU A 414 -9.19 -7.96 -1.82
C GLU A 414 -10.29 -7.75 -2.87
N GLY A 415 -10.94 -8.83 -3.28
CA GLY A 415 -11.97 -8.78 -4.33
C GLY A 415 -11.41 -8.78 -5.76
N THR A 416 -10.16 -9.21 -5.97
CA THR A 416 -9.56 -9.38 -7.31
C THR A 416 -9.09 -10.82 -7.56
N TRP A 417 -9.23 -11.29 -8.79
CA TRP A 417 -8.74 -12.60 -9.24
C TRP A 417 -8.28 -12.55 -10.70
N ARG A 418 -7.34 -13.41 -11.05
CA ARG A 418 -7.04 -13.80 -12.42
C ARG A 418 -7.77 -15.10 -12.72
N LEU A 419 -8.55 -15.13 -13.79
CA LEU A 419 -9.27 -16.31 -14.27
C LEU A 419 -8.57 -16.85 -15.51
N ASP A 420 -7.94 -18.02 -15.41
CA ASP A 420 -7.28 -18.69 -16.53
C ASP A 420 -8.19 -19.81 -17.06
N THR A 421 -8.74 -19.62 -18.26
CA THR A 421 -9.65 -20.57 -18.92
C THR A 421 -8.87 -21.47 -19.87
N VAL A 422 -8.79 -22.76 -19.53
CA VAL A 422 -8.14 -23.80 -20.35
C VAL A 422 -9.23 -24.56 -21.11
N PHE A 423 -9.17 -24.51 -22.44
CA PHE A 423 -10.10 -25.22 -23.33
C PHE A 423 -9.59 -26.63 -23.67
N LYS A 424 -10.51 -27.59 -23.74
CA LYS A 424 -10.27 -29.01 -24.04
C LYS A 424 -9.92 -29.26 -25.51
N ASP A 425 -10.30 -28.32 -26.39
CA ASP A 425 -9.99 -28.34 -27.83
C ASP A 425 -8.55 -27.87 -28.17
N GLY A 426 -7.77 -27.48 -27.15
CA GLY A 426 -6.41 -26.99 -27.34
C GLY A 426 -6.30 -25.52 -27.75
N SER A 427 -7.41 -24.77 -27.78
CA SER A 427 -7.38 -23.32 -27.99
C SER A 427 -6.51 -22.62 -26.94
N PRO A 428 -5.85 -21.49 -27.29
CA PRO A 428 -5.05 -20.72 -26.35
C PRO A 428 -5.82 -20.36 -25.08
N THR A 429 -5.14 -20.40 -23.93
CA THR A 429 -5.72 -20.03 -22.64
C THR A 429 -6.24 -18.59 -22.68
N LEU A 430 -7.53 -18.41 -22.38
CA LEU A 430 -8.10 -17.08 -22.17
C LEU A 430 -7.85 -16.67 -20.72
N THR A 431 -7.03 -15.64 -20.51
CA THR A 431 -6.79 -15.05 -19.18
C THR A 431 -7.60 -13.78 -19.03
N GLU A 432 -8.43 -13.71 -17.99
CA GLU A 432 -9.17 -12.52 -17.57
C GLU A 432 -8.69 -12.04 -16.20
N TRP A 433 -8.75 -10.73 -15.94
CA TRP A 433 -8.58 -10.15 -14.60
C TRP A 433 -9.90 -9.55 -14.16
N VAL A 434 -10.47 -10.08 -13.08
CA VAL A 434 -11.79 -9.73 -12.56
C VAL A 434 -11.66 -9.07 -11.20
N GLY A 435 -12.34 -7.94 -11.01
CA GLY A 435 -12.35 -7.19 -9.77
C GLY A 435 -13.75 -6.76 -9.37
N VAL A 436 -14.07 -6.82 -8.08
CA VAL A 436 -15.36 -6.39 -7.51
C VAL A 436 -15.18 -5.39 -6.38
N THR A 437 -16.00 -4.34 -6.35
CA THR A 437 -15.95 -3.33 -5.29
C THR A 437 -17.30 -2.66 -5.09
N ALA A 438 -17.56 -2.20 -3.87
CA ALA A 438 -18.60 -1.21 -3.61
C ALA A 438 -18.27 0.12 -4.32
N GLN A 439 -19.32 0.90 -4.57
CA GLN A 439 -19.27 2.27 -5.07
C GLN A 439 -19.57 3.26 -3.94
N GLN A 440 -19.23 4.53 -4.13
CA GLN A 440 -19.62 5.63 -3.24
C GLN A 440 -21.11 5.96 -3.38
N THR A 441 -21.71 5.77 -4.56
CA THR A 441 -23.17 5.79 -4.72
C THR A 441 -23.82 4.69 -3.85
N PRO A 442 -24.71 5.05 -2.91
CA PRO A 442 -25.40 4.08 -2.07
C PRO A 442 -26.18 3.03 -2.90
N GLY A 443 -26.13 1.77 -2.47
CA GLY A 443 -26.78 0.65 -3.16
C GLY A 443 -26.04 0.16 -4.40
N ALA A 444 -24.96 0.82 -4.83
CA ALA A 444 -24.21 0.45 -6.03
C ALA A 444 -22.96 -0.40 -5.74
N MET A 445 -22.72 -1.38 -6.60
CA MET A 445 -21.46 -2.13 -6.67
C MET A 445 -21.06 -2.35 -8.12
N THR A 446 -19.76 -2.51 -8.37
CA THR A 446 -19.24 -2.77 -9.71
C THR A 446 -18.42 -4.05 -9.80
N THR A 447 -18.42 -4.62 -11.00
CA THR A 447 -17.52 -5.68 -11.42
C THR A 447 -16.80 -5.20 -12.68
N ILE A 448 -15.47 -5.26 -12.70
CA ILE A 448 -14.62 -4.89 -13.84
C ILE A 448 -13.87 -6.13 -14.30
N VAL A 449 -13.77 -6.31 -15.62
CA VAL A 449 -13.11 -7.44 -16.28
C VAL A 449 -12.17 -6.91 -17.35
N LEU A 450 -10.90 -7.29 -17.29
CA LEU A 450 -9.90 -7.07 -18.35
C LEU A 450 -9.62 -8.39 -19.07
N THR A 451 -9.59 -8.39 -20.40
CA THR A 451 -9.45 -9.62 -21.21
C THR A 451 -8.31 -9.57 -22.25
N LYS A 452 -7.68 -8.40 -22.46
CA LYS A 452 -6.56 -8.22 -23.40
C LYS A 452 -5.43 -7.35 -22.84
N VAL A 453 -4.90 -7.73 -21.68
CA VAL A 453 -3.75 -7.03 -21.09
C VAL A 453 -2.47 -7.45 -21.84
N PRO A 454 -1.73 -6.52 -22.49
CA PRO A 454 -0.57 -6.89 -23.34
C PRO A 454 0.57 -7.56 -22.56
N ASN A 455 0.73 -7.20 -21.29
CA ASN A 455 1.67 -7.81 -20.36
C ASN A 455 0.91 -8.36 -19.14
N PRO A 456 0.79 -9.68 -18.96
CA PRO A 456 0.04 -10.28 -17.86
C PRO A 456 0.45 -9.82 -16.45
N LYS A 457 1.68 -9.30 -16.27
CA LYS A 457 2.13 -8.73 -14.98
C LYS A 457 1.44 -7.42 -14.62
N LEU A 458 0.89 -6.70 -15.61
CA LEU A 458 0.22 -5.41 -15.44
C LEU A 458 -1.30 -5.54 -15.20
N GLY A 459 -1.87 -6.75 -15.32
CA GLY A 459 -3.31 -6.93 -15.25
C GLY A 459 -3.93 -6.62 -13.89
N PHE A 460 -3.26 -6.95 -12.78
CA PHE A 460 -3.71 -6.53 -11.45
C PHE A 460 -3.51 -5.03 -11.19
N PRO A 461 -2.34 -4.41 -11.47
CA PRO A 461 -2.17 -2.96 -11.39
C PRO A 461 -3.24 -2.16 -12.16
N GLU A 462 -3.53 -2.55 -13.41
CA GLU A 462 -4.54 -1.85 -14.22
C GLU A 462 -5.97 -2.11 -13.74
N LEU A 463 -6.28 -3.32 -13.28
CA LEU A 463 -7.57 -3.61 -12.65
C LEU A 463 -7.75 -2.77 -11.38
N ASP A 464 -6.75 -2.68 -10.50
CA ASP A 464 -6.81 -1.90 -9.27
C ASP A 464 -6.96 -0.39 -9.55
N ARG A 465 -6.28 0.13 -10.58
CA ARG A 465 -6.45 1.51 -11.07
C ARG A 465 -7.90 1.78 -11.46
N LEU A 466 -8.53 0.88 -12.20
CA LEU A 466 -9.93 1.00 -12.62
C LEU A 466 -10.92 0.83 -11.44
N LEU A 467 -10.64 -0.07 -10.49
CA LEU A 467 -11.44 -0.23 -9.28
C LEU A 467 -11.40 1.02 -8.39
N VAL A 468 -10.26 1.70 -8.28
CA VAL A 468 -10.17 2.99 -7.58
C VAL A 468 -11.05 4.05 -8.25
N LEU A 469 -11.04 4.15 -9.58
CA LEU A 469 -11.92 5.07 -10.32
C LEU A 469 -13.41 4.70 -10.18
N ALA A 470 -13.72 3.41 -10.05
CA ALA A 470 -15.09 2.94 -9.90
C ALA A 470 -15.65 3.12 -8.48
N ARG A 471 -14.80 3.11 -7.44
CA ARG A 471 -15.15 3.44 -6.05
C ARG A 471 -15.53 4.91 -5.85
N GLN A 472 -15.12 5.79 -6.76
CA GLN A 472 -15.44 7.23 -6.75
C GLN A 472 -16.76 7.56 -7.46
N ARG A 473 -17.40 6.56 -8.06
CA ARG A 473 -18.77 6.62 -8.58
C ARG A 473 -19.70 6.16 -7.48
#